data_AF-F9GA86-F1
#
_entry.id   AF-F9GA86-F1
#
_cell.length_a   1.000
_cell.length_b   1.000
_cell.length_c   1.000
_cell.angle_alpha   90.00
_cell.angle_beta   90.00
_cell.angle_gamma   90.00
#
_symmetry.space_group_name_H-M   'P 1'
#
loop_
_entity.id
_entity.type
_entity.pdbx_description
1 polymer ?
#
loop_
_entity_poly.entity_id
_entity_poly.type
_entity_poly.pdbx_seq_one_letter_code
_entity_poly.pdbx_strand_id
1 'polypeptide(L)'
;FTYHPEAGYSPIREVMEGRNDRIKEFYWKAWFGEEPLDLDADVTAKFDGGKTTITGEAINDFVHAVGNHGEAFVDRPGKTVYAPMDFAIVIGWKAITKPIFPRTIDGDLLKLVHLSNQFRMIPGAEPLKKGDEVSTTAQINAVINQEAGKMVEVCGTLVRDGKPVMEVTSQFLYRGTYTDYENTFQRKVETPIQLYLATTRDVAILRSKQWFSVDELPQNIDLLGQTLTFRLQSLVRYKNKAVFSSIETRGQVLLELPTKEIIQVGSVDYETGESHGNPVVDYLERNGQPIDQPINFENSIPLSGKSPLALRAPASNENYARVSGDYNPIHVSR
;
A
#
# COMPACT_ATOMS: atom_id res chain seq x y z
N PHE A 1 21.20 -26.87 -12.64
CA PHE A 1 22.28 -26.58 -13.59
C PHE A 1 22.40 -27.74 -14.58
N THR A 2 22.81 -27.46 -15.82
CA THR A 2 23.16 -28.47 -16.84
C THR A 2 24.66 -28.39 -17.15
N TYR A 3 25.27 -29.54 -17.41
CA TYR A 3 26.69 -29.65 -17.74
C TYR A 3 26.88 -29.82 -19.26
N HIS A 4 27.83 -29.05 -19.81
CA HIS A 4 28.13 -28.89 -21.24
C HIS A 4 29.65 -29.04 -21.44
N PRO A 5 30.18 -30.28 -21.44
CA PRO A 5 31.62 -30.54 -21.48
C PRO A 5 32.32 -30.02 -22.74
N GLU A 6 31.58 -29.84 -23.83
CA GLU A 6 32.08 -29.30 -25.10
C GLU A 6 32.45 -27.82 -25.03
N ALA A 7 31.91 -27.08 -24.04
CA ALA A 7 32.15 -25.66 -23.85
C ALA A 7 33.06 -25.41 -22.63
N GLY A 8 34.36 -25.71 -22.75
CA GLY A 8 35.31 -25.63 -21.63
C GLY A 8 35.41 -24.27 -20.90
N TYR A 9 35.05 -23.16 -21.56
CA TYR A 9 35.01 -21.82 -20.94
C TYR A 9 33.71 -21.53 -20.17
N SER A 10 32.64 -22.29 -20.40
CA SER A 10 31.33 -22.14 -19.74
C SER A 10 30.59 -23.49 -19.61
N PRO A 11 31.21 -24.49 -18.93
CA PRO A 11 30.70 -25.86 -18.95
C PRO A 11 29.49 -26.08 -18.03
N ILE A 12 29.18 -25.15 -17.14
CA ILE A 12 28.04 -25.22 -16.22
C ILE A 12 27.10 -24.07 -16.56
N ARG A 13 25.83 -24.39 -16.83
CA ARG A 13 24.79 -23.40 -17.15
C ARG A 13 23.60 -23.58 -16.21
N GLU A 14 23.03 -22.49 -15.72
CA GLU A 14 21.82 -22.54 -14.89
C GLU A 14 20.60 -22.86 -15.75
N VAL A 15 19.66 -23.64 -15.21
CA VAL A 15 18.38 -23.92 -15.87
C VAL A 15 17.39 -22.84 -15.44
N MET A 16 17.20 -21.84 -16.30
CA MET A 16 16.39 -20.66 -16.00
C MET A 16 14.88 -20.92 -16.10
N GLU A 17 14.47 -21.90 -16.91
CA GLU A 17 13.07 -22.28 -17.04
C GLU A 17 12.49 -22.73 -15.69
N GLY A 18 11.35 -22.14 -15.31
CA GLY A 18 10.67 -22.40 -14.03
C GLY A 18 11.46 -22.00 -12.79
N ARG A 19 12.57 -21.24 -12.92
CA ARG A 19 13.42 -20.87 -11.78
C ARG A 19 12.66 -20.05 -10.74
N ASN A 20 11.92 -19.03 -11.18
CA ASN A 20 11.19 -18.16 -10.26
C ASN A 20 10.04 -18.91 -9.56
N ASP A 21 9.31 -19.77 -10.27
CA ASP A 21 8.29 -20.64 -9.68
C ASP A 21 8.87 -21.54 -8.57
N ARG A 22 10.01 -22.21 -8.82
CA ARG A 22 10.67 -23.05 -7.79
C ARG A 22 11.12 -22.23 -6.57
N ILE A 23 11.61 -21.01 -6.79
CA ILE A 23 11.98 -20.11 -5.70
C ILE A 23 10.74 -19.69 -4.90
N LYS A 24 9.65 -19.32 -5.59
CA LYS A 24 8.36 -19.00 -4.97
C LYS A 24 7.82 -20.19 -4.17
N GLU A 25 7.84 -21.40 -4.70
CA GLU A 25 7.45 -22.62 -3.95
C GLU A 25 8.26 -22.80 -2.66
N PHE A 26 9.57 -22.56 -2.71
CA PHE A 26 10.43 -22.62 -1.52
C PHE A 26 10.02 -21.57 -0.47
N TYR A 27 9.86 -20.31 -0.86
CA TYR A 27 9.45 -19.24 0.04
C TYR A 27 8.03 -19.43 0.58
N TRP A 28 7.14 -19.97 -0.24
CA TRP A 28 5.78 -20.28 0.17
C TRP A 28 5.77 -21.25 1.34
N LYS A 29 6.57 -22.33 1.24
CA LYS A 29 6.74 -23.28 2.35
C LYS A 29 7.38 -22.64 3.57
N ALA A 30 8.35 -21.75 3.40
CA ALA A 30 9.01 -21.06 4.49
C ALA A 30 8.09 -20.10 5.27
N TRP A 31 7.19 -19.38 4.59
CA TRP A 31 6.30 -18.40 5.23
C TRP A 31 4.92 -18.94 5.60
N PHE A 32 4.40 -19.93 4.86
CA PHE A 32 3.02 -20.41 5.02
C PHE A 32 2.92 -21.91 5.32
N GLY A 33 4.03 -22.64 5.34
CA GLY A 33 4.04 -24.08 5.56
C GLY A 33 3.31 -24.84 4.45
N GLU A 34 2.29 -25.61 4.82
CA GLU A 34 1.52 -26.49 3.92
C GLU A 34 0.23 -25.83 3.38
N GLU A 35 0.07 -24.50 3.50
CA GLU A 35 -1.04 -23.80 2.85
C GLU A 35 -1.00 -24.02 1.32
N PRO A 36 -2.15 -24.09 0.63
CA PRO A 36 -2.19 -24.28 -0.82
C PRO A 36 -1.62 -23.05 -1.54
N LEU A 37 -0.62 -23.27 -2.40
CA LEU A 37 -0.04 -22.24 -3.26
C LEU A 37 -0.86 -22.08 -4.53
N ASP A 38 -1.38 -20.87 -4.76
CA ASP A 38 -1.98 -20.46 -6.02
C ASP A 38 -1.11 -19.41 -6.71
N LEU A 39 -0.33 -19.87 -7.69
CA LEU A 39 0.52 -19.01 -8.51
C LEU A 39 -0.27 -18.27 -9.61
N ASP A 40 -1.53 -18.62 -9.84
CA ASP A 40 -2.38 -18.04 -10.89
C ASP A 40 -3.46 -17.10 -10.31
N ALA A 41 -3.32 -16.75 -9.03
CA ALA A 41 -4.22 -15.84 -8.33
C ALA A 41 -4.32 -14.47 -9.02
N ASP A 42 -5.54 -13.94 -9.08
CA ASP A 42 -5.83 -12.63 -9.69
C ASP A 42 -5.26 -11.49 -8.84
N VAL A 43 -4.36 -10.70 -9.44
CA VAL A 43 -3.71 -9.53 -8.83
C VAL A 43 -4.68 -8.38 -8.52
N THR A 44 -5.89 -8.42 -9.08
CA THR A 44 -6.96 -7.46 -8.78
C THR A 44 -7.85 -7.89 -7.62
N ALA A 45 -7.75 -9.15 -7.18
CA ALA A 45 -8.52 -9.67 -6.06
C ALA A 45 -7.96 -9.22 -4.71
N LYS A 46 -8.73 -9.52 -3.65
CA LYS A 46 -8.27 -9.39 -2.26
C LYS A 46 -7.63 -10.68 -1.80
N PHE A 47 -6.56 -10.57 -1.03
CA PHE A 47 -5.82 -11.67 -0.44
C PHE A 47 -6.16 -11.80 1.03
N ASP A 48 -6.57 -13.00 1.45
CA ASP A 48 -6.94 -13.27 2.83
C ASP A 48 -5.72 -13.75 3.65
N GLY A 49 -5.48 -13.07 4.77
CA GLY A 49 -4.49 -13.45 5.78
C GLY A 49 -5.05 -14.36 6.86
N GLY A 50 -6.37 -14.56 6.89
CA GLY A 50 -7.07 -15.30 7.92
C GLY A 50 -7.35 -14.46 9.16
N LYS A 51 -7.62 -15.15 10.26
CA LYS A 51 -8.05 -14.57 11.55
C LYS A 51 -7.13 -15.03 12.67
N THR A 52 -6.76 -14.11 13.55
CA THR A 52 -5.83 -14.36 14.65
C THR A 52 -6.33 -13.67 15.92
N THR A 53 -6.26 -14.36 17.05
CA THR A 53 -6.48 -13.76 18.37
C THR A 53 -5.16 -13.23 18.92
N ILE A 54 -5.14 -11.96 19.33
CA ILE A 54 -3.96 -11.34 19.93
C ILE A 54 -3.79 -11.85 21.36
N THR A 55 -2.74 -12.63 21.63
CA THR A 55 -2.43 -13.13 22.97
C THR A 55 -1.47 -12.21 23.71
N GLY A 56 -1.51 -12.23 25.05
CA GLY A 56 -0.57 -11.46 25.87
C GLY A 56 0.87 -11.96 25.71
N GLU A 57 1.05 -13.26 25.50
CA GLU A 57 2.34 -13.89 25.23
C GLU A 57 2.94 -13.37 23.92
N ALA A 58 2.17 -13.37 22.83
CA ALA A 58 2.65 -12.89 21.54
C ALA A 58 3.02 -11.39 21.57
N ILE A 59 2.24 -10.56 22.29
CA ILE A 59 2.60 -9.16 22.53
C ILE A 59 3.93 -9.08 23.27
N ASN A 60 4.07 -9.82 24.38
CA ASN A 60 5.26 -9.80 25.24
C ASN A 60 6.52 -10.24 24.49
N ASP A 61 6.43 -11.33 23.72
CA ASP A 61 7.54 -11.84 22.93
C ASP A 61 7.97 -10.84 21.86
N PHE A 62 7.00 -10.21 21.18
CA PHE A 62 7.28 -9.20 20.17
C PHE A 62 7.94 -7.95 20.77
N VAL A 63 7.39 -7.37 21.86
CA VAL A 63 7.98 -6.18 22.48
C VAL A 63 9.37 -6.44 23.03
N HIS A 64 9.63 -7.65 23.52
CA HIS A 64 10.97 -8.05 23.94
C HIS A 64 11.93 -8.14 22.75
N ALA A 65 11.49 -8.75 21.64
CA ALA A 65 12.31 -8.89 20.43
C ALA A 65 12.69 -7.54 19.80
N VAL A 66 11.79 -6.55 19.82
CA VAL A 66 12.05 -5.20 19.27
C VAL A 66 12.60 -4.20 20.29
N GLY A 67 12.70 -4.59 21.58
CA GLY A 67 13.17 -3.71 22.66
C GLY A 67 12.22 -2.56 23.00
N ASN A 68 10.90 -2.77 22.85
CA ASN A 68 9.90 -1.76 23.20
C ASN A 68 9.47 -1.90 24.68
N HIS A 69 9.82 -0.92 25.49
CA HIS A 69 9.57 -0.93 26.94
C HIS A 69 8.35 -0.11 27.37
N GLY A 70 7.44 0.23 26.43
CA GLY A 70 6.24 1.01 26.73
C GLY A 70 5.33 0.32 27.75
N GLU A 71 4.98 1.00 28.85
CA GLU A 71 4.13 0.42 29.90
C GLU A 71 2.72 0.03 29.40
N ALA A 72 2.28 0.55 28.26
CA ALA A 72 1.00 0.21 27.64
C ALA A 72 0.94 -1.23 27.12
N PHE A 73 2.10 -1.85 26.89
CA PHE A 73 2.22 -3.19 26.29
C PHE A 73 2.58 -4.28 27.31
N VAL A 74 2.80 -3.89 28.58
CA VAL A 74 3.17 -4.80 29.66
C VAL A 74 1.94 -5.18 30.48
N ASP A 75 1.75 -6.46 30.74
CA ASP A 75 0.63 -6.97 31.53
C ASP A 75 0.74 -6.55 33.01
N ARG A 76 -0.30 -5.88 33.52
CA ARG A 76 -0.42 -5.44 34.92
C ARG A 76 -1.86 -5.62 35.40
N PRO A 77 -2.08 -6.04 36.66
CA PRO A 77 -3.42 -6.21 37.21
C PRO A 77 -4.28 -4.94 37.06
N GLY A 78 -5.49 -5.11 36.51
CA GLY A 78 -6.45 -4.01 36.33
C GLY A 78 -6.18 -3.05 35.16
N LYS A 79 -5.20 -3.34 34.30
CA LYS A 79 -4.85 -2.50 33.14
C LYS A 79 -5.11 -3.24 31.82
N THR A 80 -5.69 -2.54 30.84
CA THR A 80 -5.77 -3.03 29.47
C THR A 80 -4.37 -3.12 28.85
N VAL A 81 -4.04 -4.30 28.31
CA VAL A 81 -2.77 -4.53 27.62
C VAL A 81 -2.99 -4.27 26.13
N TYR A 82 -2.38 -3.20 25.63
CA TYR A 82 -2.40 -2.89 24.20
C TYR A 82 -1.32 -3.70 23.47
N ALA A 83 -1.51 -3.90 22.17
CA ALA A 83 -0.46 -4.35 21.27
C ALA A 83 0.21 -3.12 20.62
N PRO A 84 1.54 -3.12 20.41
CA PRO A 84 2.20 -2.09 19.61
C PRO A 84 1.60 -2.00 18.21
N MET A 85 1.61 -0.80 17.62
CA MET A 85 1.16 -0.62 16.23
C MET A 85 1.96 -1.50 15.27
N ASP A 86 3.26 -1.66 15.52
CA ASP A 86 4.14 -2.51 14.70
C ASP A 86 3.73 -3.98 14.71
N PHE A 87 2.97 -4.43 15.73
CA PHE A 87 2.44 -5.80 15.78
C PHE A 87 1.45 -6.09 14.65
N ALA A 88 0.94 -5.05 13.98
CA ALA A 88 0.10 -5.18 12.80
C ALA A 88 0.77 -5.93 11.66
N ILE A 89 2.08 -5.78 11.48
CA ILE A 89 2.80 -6.51 10.43
C ILE A 89 2.83 -8.00 10.74
N VAL A 90 2.89 -8.39 12.01
CA VAL A 90 2.86 -9.80 12.44
C VAL A 90 1.50 -10.43 12.12
N ILE A 91 0.42 -9.73 12.47
CA ILE A 91 -0.95 -10.18 12.19
C ILE A 91 -1.21 -10.22 10.67
N GLY A 92 -0.77 -9.17 9.97
CA GLY A 92 -1.04 -8.98 8.55
C GLY A 92 -0.04 -9.64 7.61
N TRP A 93 1.05 -10.23 8.13
CA TRP A 93 2.18 -10.73 7.33
C TRP A 93 1.70 -11.62 6.19
N LYS A 94 0.78 -12.53 6.50
CA LYS A 94 0.24 -13.46 5.51
C LYS A 94 -0.49 -12.76 4.37
N ALA A 95 -1.42 -11.87 4.71
CA ALA A 95 -2.17 -11.12 3.70
C ALA A 95 -1.24 -10.23 2.86
N ILE A 96 -0.20 -9.64 3.47
CA ILE A 96 0.69 -8.67 2.82
C ILE A 96 1.72 -9.35 1.91
N THR A 97 2.14 -10.57 2.21
CA THR A 97 3.18 -11.28 1.43
C THR A 97 2.62 -12.18 0.35
N LYS A 98 1.44 -12.82 0.53
CA LYS A 98 0.78 -13.61 -0.54
C LYS A 98 0.70 -12.90 -1.91
N PRO A 99 0.42 -11.58 -2.00
CA PRO A 99 0.26 -10.90 -3.28
C PRO A 99 1.53 -10.76 -4.11
N ILE A 100 2.71 -11.10 -3.60
CA ILE A 100 3.96 -11.07 -4.40
C ILE A 100 4.22 -12.38 -5.15
N PHE A 101 3.44 -13.43 -4.90
CA PHE A 101 3.61 -14.77 -5.49
C PHE A 101 3.00 -14.98 -6.88
N PRO A 102 1.90 -14.34 -7.31
CA PRO A 102 1.30 -14.60 -8.62
C PRO A 102 2.30 -14.55 -9.78
N ARG A 103 2.16 -15.42 -10.79
CA ARG A 103 3.01 -15.47 -11.99
C ARG A 103 2.91 -14.21 -12.84
N THR A 104 1.78 -13.53 -12.79
CA THR A 104 1.59 -12.19 -13.38
C THR A 104 2.57 -11.16 -12.80
N ILE A 105 3.11 -11.41 -11.61
CA ILE A 105 4.19 -10.65 -10.97
C ILE A 105 5.42 -11.57 -10.91
N ASP A 106 5.98 -11.86 -12.08
CA ASP A 106 7.18 -12.70 -12.16
C ASP A 106 8.43 -11.93 -11.69
N GLY A 107 9.23 -12.57 -10.85
CA GLY A 107 10.37 -11.95 -10.19
C GLY A 107 11.16 -12.94 -9.35
N ASP A 108 12.48 -12.69 -9.26
CA ASP A 108 13.38 -13.48 -8.43
C ASP A 108 13.21 -13.09 -6.95
N LEU A 109 12.45 -13.88 -6.20
CA LEU A 109 12.13 -13.61 -4.79
C LEU A 109 13.37 -13.67 -3.88
N LEU A 110 14.46 -14.35 -4.28
CA LEU A 110 15.75 -14.28 -3.56
C LEU A 110 16.39 -12.89 -3.66
N LYS A 111 16.02 -12.09 -4.67
CA LYS A 111 16.51 -10.73 -4.88
C LYS A 111 15.54 -9.66 -4.39
N LEU A 112 14.47 -10.06 -3.72
CA LEU A 112 13.48 -9.14 -3.15
C LEU A 112 14.12 -8.26 -2.07
N VAL A 113 13.72 -6.99 -2.04
CA VAL A 113 14.04 -6.05 -0.97
C VAL A 113 12.73 -5.44 -0.46
N HIS A 114 12.56 -5.40 0.86
CA HIS A 114 11.49 -4.62 1.49
C HIS A 114 11.90 -3.14 1.48
N LEU A 115 11.22 -2.31 0.68
CA LEU A 115 11.60 -0.91 0.45
C LEU A 115 11.05 0.03 1.50
N SER A 116 9.76 -0.07 1.79
CA SER A 116 9.08 0.81 2.72
C SER A 116 7.90 0.08 3.37
N ASN A 117 7.57 0.51 4.58
CA ASN A 117 6.42 0.03 5.31
C ASN A 117 5.82 1.19 6.10
N GLN A 118 4.51 1.36 6.00
CA GLN A 118 3.78 2.43 6.66
C GLN A 118 2.55 1.87 7.37
N PHE A 119 2.33 2.34 8.60
CA PHE A 119 1.13 2.06 9.36
C PHE A 119 0.24 3.30 9.41
N ARG A 120 -1.07 3.12 9.27
CA ARG A 120 -2.06 4.18 9.40
C ARG A 120 -3.24 3.69 10.23
N MET A 121 -3.45 4.31 11.39
CA MET A 121 -4.67 4.08 12.17
C MET A 121 -5.87 4.69 11.45
N ILE A 122 -7.00 3.97 11.42
CA ILE A 122 -8.27 4.53 10.97
C ILE A 122 -8.74 5.56 12.00
N PRO A 123 -9.14 6.78 11.58
CA PRO A 123 -9.62 7.80 12.50
C PRO A 123 -10.74 7.29 13.41
N GLY A 124 -10.57 7.48 14.72
CA GLY A 124 -11.53 7.03 15.74
C GLY A 124 -11.43 5.55 16.14
N ALA A 125 -10.58 4.75 15.49
CA ALA A 125 -10.36 3.37 15.89
C ALA A 125 -9.45 3.29 17.14
N GLU A 126 -9.85 2.49 18.13
CA GLU A 126 -8.98 2.17 19.26
C GLU A 126 -7.82 1.26 18.82
N PRO A 127 -6.61 1.43 19.38
CA PRO A 127 -5.50 0.51 19.16
C PRO A 127 -5.84 -0.95 19.45
N LEU A 128 -5.05 -1.86 18.88
CA LEU A 128 -5.17 -3.28 19.13
C LEU A 128 -4.83 -3.61 20.58
N LYS A 129 -5.49 -4.63 21.15
CA LYS A 129 -5.29 -5.07 22.53
C LYS A 129 -5.33 -6.58 22.66
N LYS A 130 -4.80 -7.08 23.77
CA LYS A 130 -4.90 -8.49 24.18
C LYS A 130 -6.37 -8.94 24.17
N GLY A 131 -6.62 -10.08 23.54
CA GLY A 131 -7.95 -10.67 23.40
C GLY A 131 -8.70 -10.22 22.16
N ASP A 132 -8.22 -9.20 21.43
CA ASP A 132 -8.83 -8.84 20.15
C ASP A 132 -8.71 -9.98 19.16
N GLU A 133 -9.79 -10.19 18.42
CA GLU A 133 -9.83 -11.11 17.29
C GLU A 133 -9.77 -10.30 16.00
N VAL A 134 -8.68 -10.45 15.25
CA VAL A 134 -8.37 -9.60 14.11
C VAL A 134 -8.29 -10.46 12.86
N SER A 135 -8.99 -10.02 11.82
CA SER A 135 -8.84 -10.57 10.46
C SER A 135 -8.07 -9.58 9.60
N THR A 136 -7.32 -10.08 8.61
CA THR A 136 -6.58 -9.22 7.68
C THR A 136 -6.90 -9.56 6.24
N THR A 137 -7.26 -8.55 5.47
CA THR A 137 -7.36 -8.63 4.01
C THR A 137 -6.38 -7.67 3.39
N ALA A 138 -5.71 -8.05 2.30
CA ALA A 138 -4.85 -7.14 1.56
C ALA A 138 -5.25 -7.04 0.09
N GLN A 139 -4.83 -5.96 -0.54
CA GLN A 139 -4.96 -5.76 -1.98
C GLN A 139 -3.66 -5.18 -2.53
N ILE A 140 -3.36 -5.49 -3.79
CA ILE A 140 -2.23 -4.89 -4.49
C ILE A 140 -2.66 -3.50 -4.94
N ASN A 141 -1.98 -2.47 -4.47
CA ASN A 141 -2.21 -1.11 -4.95
C ASN A 141 -1.43 -0.86 -6.24
N ALA A 142 -0.19 -1.37 -6.35
CA ALA A 142 0.66 -1.08 -7.48
C ALA A 142 1.58 -2.24 -7.85
N VAL A 143 1.81 -2.43 -9.15
CA VAL A 143 2.90 -3.22 -9.72
C VAL A 143 3.55 -2.35 -10.79
N ILE A 144 4.78 -1.88 -10.55
CA ILE A 144 5.43 -0.88 -11.41
C ILE A 144 6.85 -1.31 -11.72
N ASN A 145 7.19 -1.38 -13.01
CA ASN A 145 8.57 -1.58 -13.44
C ASN A 145 9.34 -0.26 -13.33
N GLN A 146 10.24 -0.17 -12.35
CA GLN A 146 11.17 0.93 -12.13
C GLN A 146 12.55 0.59 -12.72
N GLU A 147 13.46 1.56 -12.73
CA GLU A 147 14.85 1.31 -13.16
C GLU A 147 15.59 0.32 -12.26
N ALA A 148 15.32 0.35 -10.95
CA ALA A 148 15.95 -0.54 -9.97
C ALA A 148 15.34 -1.95 -9.91
N GLY A 149 14.18 -2.18 -10.54
CA GLY A 149 13.43 -3.42 -10.40
C GLY A 149 11.92 -3.27 -10.58
N LYS A 150 11.19 -4.37 -10.35
CA LYS A 150 9.73 -4.38 -10.30
C LYS A 150 9.27 -4.14 -8.86
N MET A 151 8.60 -3.01 -8.64
CA MET A 151 8.04 -2.63 -7.35
C MET A 151 6.61 -3.16 -7.23
N VAL A 152 6.28 -3.72 -6.06
CA VAL A 152 4.93 -4.17 -5.70
C VAL A 152 4.52 -3.45 -4.42
N GLU A 153 3.42 -2.70 -4.46
CA GLU A 153 2.81 -2.06 -3.29
C GLU A 153 1.57 -2.83 -2.88
N VAL A 154 1.51 -3.21 -1.62
CA VAL A 154 0.39 -3.95 -1.02
C VAL A 154 -0.15 -3.15 0.16
N CYS A 155 -1.48 -3.00 0.21
CA CYS A 155 -2.17 -2.43 1.37
C CYS A 155 -2.99 -3.51 2.07
N GLY A 156 -2.60 -3.85 3.30
CA GLY A 156 -3.33 -4.70 4.22
C GLY A 156 -4.25 -3.89 5.12
N THR A 157 -5.50 -4.30 5.27
CA THR A 157 -6.47 -3.71 6.21
C THR A 157 -6.75 -4.71 7.32
N LEU A 158 -6.45 -4.33 8.56
CA LEU A 158 -6.76 -5.11 9.76
C LEU A 158 -8.16 -4.74 10.23
N VAL A 159 -8.98 -5.76 10.47
CA VAL A 159 -10.41 -5.64 10.79
C VAL A 159 -10.69 -6.35 12.11
N ARG A 160 -11.29 -5.62 13.06
CA ARG A 160 -11.78 -6.11 14.35
C ARG A 160 -13.27 -5.86 14.43
N ASP A 161 -14.05 -6.88 14.81
CA ASP A 161 -15.53 -6.80 14.89
C ASP A 161 -16.19 -6.28 13.60
N GLY A 162 -15.65 -6.68 12.44
CA GLY A 162 -16.12 -6.22 11.12
C GLY A 162 -15.79 -4.77 10.78
N LYS A 163 -15.04 -4.04 11.62
CA LYS A 163 -14.65 -2.65 11.40
C LYS A 163 -13.14 -2.52 11.16
N PRO A 164 -12.70 -1.72 10.18
CA PRO A 164 -11.28 -1.50 9.92
C PRO A 164 -10.66 -0.71 11.09
N VAL A 165 -9.50 -1.16 11.55
CA VAL A 165 -8.75 -0.54 12.66
C VAL A 165 -7.53 0.20 12.15
N MET A 166 -6.81 -0.41 11.20
CA MET A 166 -5.59 0.16 10.64
C MET A 166 -5.28 -0.40 9.25
N GLU A 167 -4.51 0.37 8.50
CA GLU A 167 -3.94 0.01 7.22
C GLU A 167 -2.43 -0.16 7.36
N VAL A 168 -1.88 -1.16 6.70
CA VAL A 168 -0.44 -1.43 6.58
C VAL A 168 -0.10 -1.42 5.10
N THR A 169 0.65 -0.41 4.66
CA THR A 169 1.10 -0.30 3.28
C THR A 169 2.57 -0.68 3.21
N SER A 170 2.88 -1.78 2.52
CA SER A 170 4.24 -2.26 2.32
C SER A 170 4.62 -2.21 0.85
N GLN A 171 5.86 -1.82 0.56
CA GLN A 171 6.43 -1.83 -0.79
C GLN A 171 7.59 -2.80 -0.87
N PHE A 172 7.54 -3.71 -1.84
CA PHE A 172 8.59 -4.68 -2.12
C PHE A 172 9.21 -4.40 -3.49
N LEU A 173 10.48 -4.73 -3.66
CA LEU A 173 11.21 -4.56 -4.91
C LEU A 173 11.89 -5.86 -5.33
N TYR A 174 11.40 -6.45 -6.41
CA TYR A 174 12.14 -7.44 -7.15
C TYR A 174 13.24 -6.74 -7.95
N ARG A 175 14.48 -6.78 -7.45
CA ARG A 175 15.60 -6.14 -8.15
C ARG A 175 15.90 -6.82 -9.48
N GLY A 176 16.19 -6.04 -10.51
CA GLY A 176 16.50 -6.54 -11.85
C GLY A 176 15.94 -5.63 -12.95
N THR A 177 15.94 -6.14 -14.18
CA THR A 177 15.40 -5.43 -15.34
C THR A 177 14.13 -6.14 -15.81
N TYR A 178 13.05 -5.39 -15.95
CA TYR A 178 11.73 -5.90 -16.29
C TYR A 178 11.11 -5.10 -17.44
N THR A 179 10.53 -5.80 -18.40
CA THR A 179 9.91 -5.23 -19.62
C THR A 179 8.46 -5.68 -19.84
N ASP A 180 7.95 -6.49 -18.92
CA ASP A 180 6.59 -7.03 -18.85
C ASP A 180 5.60 -5.96 -18.32
N TYR A 181 5.32 -4.94 -19.13
CA TYR A 181 4.42 -3.84 -18.75
C TYR A 181 2.94 -4.25 -18.75
N GLU A 182 2.57 -5.35 -19.41
CA GLU A 182 1.19 -5.83 -19.53
C GLU A 182 0.49 -6.06 -18.18
N ASN A 183 1.25 -6.39 -17.13
CA ASN A 183 0.74 -6.63 -15.78
C ASN A 183 1.01 -5.44 -14.83
N THR A 184 1.53 -4.33 -15.34
CA THR A 184 1.86 -3.17 -14.51
C THR A 184 0.69 -2.20 -14.40
N PHE A 185 0.38 -1.81 -13.17
CA PHE A 185 -0.72 -0.90 -12.85
C PHE A 185 -0.47 -0.18 -11.54
N GLN A 186 -1.23 0.88 -11.29
CA GLN A 186 -1.22 1.62 -10.04
C GLN A 186 -2.61 2.18 -9.74
N ARG A 187 -3.11 1.86 -8.54
CA ARG A 187 -4.27 2.50 -7.90
C ARG A 187 -3.76 3.66 -7.06
N LYS A 188 -4.24 4.86 -7.32
CA LYS A 188 -3.89 6.08 -6.60
C LYS A 188 -5.12 6.67 -5.96
N VAL A 189 -5.00 7.03 -4.68
CA VAL A 189 -5.89 8.02 -4.09
C VAL A 189 -5.28 9.37 -4.41
N GLU A 190 -5.95 10.17 -5.23
CA GLU A 190 -5.43 11.46 -5.64
C GLU A 190 -5.56 12.47 -4.49
N THR A 191 -4.63 13.42 -4.44
CA THR A 191 -4.69 14.52 -3.48
C THR A 191 -6.01 15.27 -3.63
N PRO A 192 -6.80 15.46 -2.56
CA PRO A 192 -8.01 16.26 -2.66
C PRO A 192 -7.69 17.68 -3.09
N ILE A 193 -8.42 18.21 -4.08
CA ILE A 193 -8.22 19.56 -4.62
C ILE A 193 -9.48 20.40 -4.44
N GLN A 194 -9.32 21.62 -3.97
CA GLN A 194 -10.36 22.65 -3.95
C GLN A 194 -10.29 23.52 -5.20
N LEU A 195 -11.42 23.67 -5.89
CA LEU A 195 -11.60 24.49 -7.09
C LEU A 195 -12.63 25.58 -6.80
N TYR A 196 -12.21 26.84 -6.84
CA TYR A 196 -13.11 27.99 -6.66
C TYR A 196 -13.65 28.48 -8.02
N LEU A 197 -14.96 28.57 -8.15
CA LEU A 197 -15.64 28.96 -9.39
C LEU A 197 -16.07 30.43 -9.33
N ALA A 198 -15.11 31.34 -9.53
CA ALA A 198 -15.31 32.78 -9.36
C ALA A 198 -16.25 33.40 -10.40
N THR A 199 -16.25 32.88 -11.63
CA THR A 199 -16.94 33.48 -12.78
C THR A 199 -17.87 32.50 -13.48
N THR A 200 -18.83 33.02 -14.24
CA THR A 200 -19.70 32.20 -15.10
C THR A 200 -18.90 31.43 -16.15
N ARG A 201 -17.74 31.95 -16.55
CA ARG A 201 -16.78 31.27 -17.42
C ARG A 201 -16.19 30.04 -16.74
N ASP A 202 -15.83 30.11 -15.47
CA ASP A 202 -15.25 28.96 -14.74
C ASP A 202 -16.26 27.82 -14.65
N VAL A 203 -17.52 28.17 -14.31
CA VAL A 203 -18.64 27.21 -14.28
C VAL A 203 -18.85 26.58 -15.65
N ALA A 204 -18.86 27.38 -16.72
CA ALA A 204 -19.02 26.88 -18.08
C ALA A 204 -17.86 25.98 -18.53
N ILE A 205 -16.61 26.33 -18.18
CA ILE A 205 -15.42 25.51 -18.47
C ILE A 205 -15.51 24.16 -17.75
N LEU A 206 -15.82 24.14 -16.46
CA LEU A 206 -15.98 22.89 -15.72
C LEU A 206 -17.11 22.03 -16.30
N ARG A 207 -18.29 22.61 -16.59
CA ARG A 207 -19.43 21.91 -17.20
C ARG A 207 -19.16 21.41 -18.62
N SER A 208 -18.22 22.01 -19.34
CA SER A 208 -17.81 21.53 -20.67
C SER A 208 -16.92 20.30 -20.65
N LYS A 209 -16.43 19.89 -19.48
CA LYS A 209 -15.58 18.70 -19.34
C LYS A 209 -16.46 17.46 -19.40
N GLN A 210 -16.20 16.60 -20.39
CA GLN A 210 -16.94 15.35 -20.57
C GLN A 210 -16.85 14.42 -19.36
N TRP A 211 -15.78 14.53 -18.58
CA TRP A 211 -15.57 13.73 -17.37
C TRP A 211 -16.31 14.25 -16.13
N PHE A 212 -16.91 15.44 -16.19
CA PHE A 212 -17.61 16.04 -15.05
C PHE A 212 -19.12 15.89 -15.24
N SER A 213 -19.76 15.15 -14.35
CA SER A 213 -21.20 14.89 -14.38
C SER A 213 -21.90 15.52 -13.19
N VAL A 214 -23.04 16.15 -13.45
CA VAL A 214 -23.83 16.91 -12.48
C VAL A 214 -25.21 16.26 -12.24
N ASP A 215 -25.44 15.10 -12.86
CA ASP A 215 -26.75 14.52 -13.15
C ASP A 215 -27.57 14.06 -11.92
N GLU A 216 -27.01 14.17 -10.72
CA GLU A 216 -27.64 13.78 -9.44
C GLU A 216 -27.82 14.96 -8.45
N LEU A 217 -27.71 16.20 -8.90
CA LEU A 217 -27.97 17.35 -8.03
C LEU A 217 -29.41 17.38 -7.50
N PRO A 218 -29.63 17.79 -6.24
CA PRO A 218 -30.87 18.45 -5.87
C PRO A 218 -31.04 19.65 -6.81
N GLN A 219 -32.13 19.68 -7.58
CA GLN A 219 -32.45 20.82 -8.44
C GLN A 219 -32.30 22.12 -7.60
N ASN A 220 -31.48 23.07 -8.07
CA ASN A 220 -31.27 24.46 -7.56
C ASN A 220 -29.91 24.85 -6.93
N ILE A 221 -28.83 24.07 -7.05
CA ILE A 221 -27.50 24.55 -6.61
C ILE A 221 -26.80 25.32 -7.72
N ASP A 222 -26.67 26.64 -7.53
CA ASP A 222 -25.81 27.49 -8.36
C ASP A 222 -24.35 27.32 -7.95
N LEU A 223 -23.51 26.94 -8.92
CA LEU A 223 -22.07 26.72 -8.71
C LEU A 223 -21.27 28.03 -8.76
N LEU A 224 -21.87 29.11 -9.25
CA LEU A 224 -21.19 30.41 -9.32
C LEU A 224 -20.85 30.92 -7.90
N GLY A 225 -19.59 31.29 -7.70
CA GLY A 225 -19.09 31.77 -6.41
C GLY A 225 -18.89 30.67 -5.37
N GLN A 226 -18.98 29.38 -5.75
CA GLN A 226 -18.79 28.26 -4.83
C GLN A 226 -17.37 27.66 -4.94
N THR A 227 -16.96 26.98 -3.87
CA THR A 227 -15.73 26.17 -3.84
C THR A 227 -16.09 24.69 -3.82
N LEU A 228 -15.61 23.95 -4.82
CA LEU A 228 -15.83 22.52 -4.94
C LEU A 228 -14.61 21.74 -4.47
N THR A 229 -14.81 20.68 -3.71
CA THR A 229 -13.75 19.75 -3.30
C THR A 229 -13.82 18.48 -4.12
N PHE A 230 -12.78 18.18 -4.88
CA PHE A 230 -12.63 16.97 -5.68
C PHE A 230 -11.89 15.91 -4.87
N ARG A 231 -12.53 14.76 -4.63
CA ARG A 231 -11.91 13.59 -3.99
C ARG A 231 -11.93 12.44 -4.98
N LEU A 232 -10.78 12.19 -5.61
CA LEU A 232 -10.66 11.30 -6.75
C LEU A 232 -9.75 10.10 -6.45
N GLN A 233 -10.00 9.03 -7.19
CA GLN A 233 -9.15 7.85 -7.26
C GLN A 233 -8.86 7.56 -8.73
N SER A 234 -7.63 7.16 -9.01
CA SER A 234 -7.21 6.80 -10.37
C SER A 234 -6.71 5.36 -10.42
N LEU A 235 -7.06 4.64 -11.47
CA LEU A 235 -6.41 3.39 -11.88
C LEU A 235 -5.65 3.66 -13.17
N VAL A 236 -4.33 3.47 -13.11
CA VAL A 236 -3.43 3.69 -14.22
C VAL A 236 -2.78 2.38 -14.61
N ARG A 237 -2.74 2.06 -15.91
CA ARG A 237 -2.02 0.92 -16.47
C ARG A 237 -0.91 1.41 -17.39
N TYR A 238 0.23 0.73 -17.43
CA TYR A 238 1.37 1.19 -18.21
C TYR A 238 1.54 0.37 -19.48
N LYS A 239 1.81 1.06 -20.60
CA LYS A 239 2.28 0.43 -21.83
C LYS A 239 3.80 0.30 -21.84
N ASN A 240 4.48 1.30 -21.28
CA ASN A 240 5.92 1.35 -21.08
C ASN A 240 6.25 2.39 -19.98
N LYS A 241 7.54 2.73 -19.80
CA LYS A 241 8.01 3.69 -18.78
C LYS A 241 7.36 5.08 -18.86
N ALA A 242 6.95 5.53 -20.03
CA ALA A 242 6.51 6.91 -20.28
C ALA A 242 5.06 7.04 -20.78
N VAL A 243 4.43 5.92 -21.13
CA VAL A 243 3.10 5.88 -21.75
C VAL A 243 2.19 4.97 -20.94
N PHE A 244 1.01 5.49 -20.61
CA PHE A 244 -0.07 4.72 -20.01
C PHE A 244 -0.83 3.97 -21.10
N SER A 245 -1.19 2.71 -20.85
CA SER A 245 -2.08 1.94 -21.72
C SER A 245 -3.55 2.28 -21.49
N SER A 246 -3.91 2.59 -20.25
CA SER A 246 -5.21 3.16 -19.89
C SER A 246 -5.11 3.98 -18.61
N ILE A 247 -6.04 4.93 -18.47
CA ILE A 247 -6.26 5.70 -17.25
C ILE A 247 -7.76 5.76 -17.00
N GLU A 248 -8.17 5.38 -15.80
CA GLU A 248 -9.50 5.58 -15.26
C GLU A 248 -9.40 6.52 -14.06
N THR A 249 -10.15 7.61 -14.02
CA THR A 249 -10.21 8.53 -12.89
C THR A 249 -11.66 8.72 -12.48
N ARG A 250 -11.98 8.37 -11.24
CA ARG A 250 -13.34 8.46 -10.71
C ARG A 250 -13.36 9.12 -9.35
N GLY A 251 -14.48 9.73 -8.99
CA GLY A 251 -14.65 10.22 -7.65
C GLY A 251 -15.79 11.21 -7.47
N GLN A 252 -15.81 11.81 -6.29
CA GLN A 252 -16.88 12.69 -5.85
C GLN A 252 -16.45 14.15 -5.97
N VAL A 253 -17.42 15.00 -6.31
CA VAL A 253 -17.29 16.45 -6.24
C VAL A 253 -18.21 16.95 -5.14
N LEU A 254 -17.62 17.58 -4.13
CA LEU A 254 -18.29 17.92 -2.89
C LEU A 254 -18.42 19.44 -2.74
N LEU A 255 -19.49 19.91 -2.12
CA LEU A 255 -19.72 21.30 -1.75
C LEU A 255 -19.99 21.37 -0.24
N GLU A 256 -19.32 22.30 0.44
CA GLU A 256 -19.62 22.65 1.83
C GLU A 256 -20.64 23.79 1.85
N LEU A 257 -21.82 23.54 2.41
CA LEU A 257 -22.86 24.54 2.57
C LEU A 257 -22.54 25.51 3.72
N PRO A 258 -23.17 26.69 3.78
CA PRO A 258 -23.02 27.60 4.93
C PRO A 258 -23.35 26.96 6.29
N THR A 259 -24.17 25.91 6.30
CA THR A 259 -24.52 25.09 7.47
C THR A 259 -23.41 24.14 7.91
N LYS A 260 -22.27 24.08 7.20
CA LYS A 260 -21.18 23.10 7.35
C LYS A 260 -21.53 21.68 6.93
N GLU A 261 -22.71 21.50 6.34
CA GLU A 261 -23.08 20.25 5.69
C GLU A 261 -22.27 20.06 4.40
N ILE A 262 -21.70 18.86 4.21
CA ILE A 262 -20.99 18.49 2.99
C ILE A 262 -21.92 17.64 2.14
N ILE A 263 -22.22 18.11 0.93
CA ILE A 263 -23.07 17.41 -0.03
C ILE A 263 -22.29 17.08 -1.29
N GLN A 264 -22.62 15.95 -1.92
CA GLN A 264 -22.09 15.63 -3.25
C GLN A 264 -22.89 16.40 -4.30
N VAL A 265 -22.19 17.20 -5.11
CA VAL A 265 -22.78 18.05 -6.15
C VAL A 265 -22.47 17.59 -7.57
N GLY A 266 -21.68 16.53 -7.69
CA GLY A 266 -21.35 15.90 -8.95
C GLY A 266 -20.41 14.72 -8.76
N SER A 267 -20.06 14.11 -9.87
CA SER A 267 -19.09 13.02 -9.94
C SER A 267 -18.11 13.27 -11.08
N VAL A 268 -16.94 12.65 -10.95
CA VAL A 268 -15.98 12.53 -12.03
C VAL A 268 -16.01 11.10 -12.52
N ASP A 269 -16.11 10.93 -13.84
CA ASP A 269 -15.89 9.66 -14.52
C ASP A 269 -15.12 9.92 -15.83
N TYR A 270 -13.83 9.57 -15.80
CA TYR A 270 -12.93 9.71 -16.94
C TYR A 270 -12.31 8.36 -17.24
N GLU A 271 -12.35 7.97 -18.50
CA GLU A 271 -11.67 6.78 -19.00
C GLU A 271 -10.98 7.13 -20.33
N THR A 272 -9.74 6.69 -20.49
CA THR A 272 -9.01 6.80 -21.74
C THR A 272 -8.08 5.63 -21.95
N GLY A 273 -7.74 5.37 -23.21
CA GLY A 273 -6.72 4.40 -23.61
C GLY A 273 -5.32 5.00 -23.52
N GLU A 274 -4.53 4.86 -24.59
CA GLU A 274 -3.14 5.30 -24.59
C GLU A 274 -3.01 6.81 -24.33
N SER A 275 -2.28 7.16 -23.26
CA SER A 275 -2.12 8.55 -22.82
C SER A 275 -0.75 8.80 -22.20
N HIS A 276 -0.34 10.07 -22.19
CA HIS A 276 0.87 10.54 -21.50
C HIS A 276 0.58 11.21 -20.15
N GLY A 277 -0.69 11.36 -19.78
CA GLY A 277 -1.07 12.05 -18.56
C GLY A 277 -2.55 11.93 -18.22
N ASN A 278 -2.89 12.32 -16.99
CA ASN A 278 -4.26 12.36 -16.50
C ASN A 278 -4.83 13.79 -16.63
N PRO A 279 -5.65 14.08 -17.66
CA PRO A 279 -6.14 15.44 -17.89
C PRO A 279 -7.11 15.94 -16.82
N VAL A 280 -7.73 15.05 -16.04
CA VAL A 280 -8.56 15.45 -14.90
C VAL A 280 -7.69 16.07 -13.82
N VAL A 281 -6.64 15.34 -13.41
CA VAL A 281 -5.71 15.78 -12.38
C VAL A 281 -4.97 17.04 -12.84
N ASP A 282 -4.47 17.09 -14.08
CA ASP A 282 -3.79 18.27 -14.64
C ASP A 282 -4.70 19.51 -14.67
N TYR A 283 -5.99 19.35 -15.00
CA TYR A 283 -6.95 20.45 -14.91
C TYR A 283 -7.10 20.95 -13.47
N LEU A 284 -7.26 20.05 -12.50
CA LEU A 284 -7.44 20.41 -11.10
C LEU A 284 -6.19 21.05 -10.50
N GLU A 285 -4.99 20.54 -10.82
CA GLU A 285 -3.73 21.10 -10.34
C GLU A 285 -3.48 22.52 -10.85
N ARG A 286 -3.89 22.84 -12.09
CA ARG A 286 -3.70 24.18 -12.67
C ARG A 286 -4.72 25.21 -12.21
N ASN A 287 -5.93 24.76 -11.87
CA ASN A 287 -7.06 25.67 -11.61
C ASN A 287 -7.51 25.67 -10.14
N GLY A 288 -7.07 24.69 -9.35
CA GLY A 288 -7.42 24.54 -7.94
C GLY A 288 -6.22 24.61 -7.01
N GLN A 289 -6.46 24.27 -5.75
CA GLN A 289 -5.44 24.20 -4.69
C GLN A 289 -5.56 22.86 -3.96
N PRO A 290 -4.45 22.15 -3.72
CA PRO A 290 -4.48 20.93 -2.92
C PRO A 290 -4.84 21.27 -1.47
N ILE A 291 -5.66 20.41 -0.86
CA ILE A 291 -5.98 20.49 0.58
C ILE A 291 -5.36 19.30 1.33
N ASP A 292 -5.51 19.31 2.66
CA ASP A 292 -5.00 18.27 3.57
C ASP A 292 -3.49 18.02 3.43
N GLN A 293 -2.74 19.07 3.04
CA GLN A 293 -1.29 19.01 2.91
C GLN A 293 -0.59 19.26 4.24
N PRO A 294 0.56 18.61 4.51
CA PRO A 294 1.39 18.93 5.67
C PRO A 294 1.83 20.40 5.66
N ILE A 295 1.57 21.11 6.76
CA ILE A 295 2.08 22.47 6.96
C ILE A 295 3.40 22.38 7.72
N ASN A 296 4.50 22.58 7.02
CA ASN A 296 5.83 22.58 7.62
C ASN A 296 6.09 23.91 8.35
N PHE A 297 6.75 23.84 9.51
CA PHE A 297 7.24 25.03 10.19
C PHE A 297 8.43 25.64 9.44
N GLU A 298 8.64 26.94 9.61
CA GLU A 298 9.80 27.66 9.05
C GLU A 298 11.13 27.08 9.56
N ASN A 299 11.16 26.67 10.83
CA ASN A 299 12.30 26.01 11.45
C ASN A 299 11.87 24.68 12.08
N SER A 300 12.62 23.62 11.80
CA SER A 300 12.41 22.31 12.42
C SER A 300 12.69 22.39 13.92
N ILE A 301 11.81 21.80 14.74
CA ILE A 301 11.95 21.76 16.20
C ILE A 301 12.57 20.41 16.60
N PRO A 302 13.80 20.36 17.13
CA PRO A 302 14.39 19.12 17.62
C PRO A 302 13.61 18.59 18.83
N LEU A 303 13.08 17.37 18.74
CA LEU A 303 12.38 16.71 19.85
C LEU A 303 13.34 15.98 20.79
N SER A 304 14.39 15.36 20.25
CA SER A 304 15.47 14.82 21.05
C SER A 304 16.41 15.94 21.49
N GLY A 305 17.04 15.79 22.66
CA GLY A 305 18.09 16.69 23.12
C GLY A 305 19.30 16.71 22.17
N LYS A 306 20.37 17.39 22.58
CA LYS A 306 21.60 17.55 21.77
C LYS A 306 22.36 16.24 21.54
N SER A 307 22.07 15.20 22.30
CA SER A 307 22.69 13.88 22.15
C SER A 307 21.88 13.02 21.17
N PRO A 308 22.53 12.43 20.15
CA PRO A 308 21.87 11.52 19.24
C PRO A 308 21.27 10.31 19.95
N LEU A 309 20.09 9.88 19.51
CA LEU A 309 19.53 8.59 19.91
C LEU A 309 20.34 7.48 19.25
N ALA A 310 20.89 6.59 20.07
CA ALA A 310 21.70 5.47 19.60
C ALA A 310 20.91 4.16 19.76
N LEU A 311 20.77 3.42 18.66
CA LEU A 311 20.20 2.08 18.62
C LEU A 311 21.25 1.11 18.09
N ARG A 312 21.21 -0.14 18.56
CA ARG A 312 22.12 -1.20 18.12
C ARG A 312 21.30 -2.35 17.54
N ALA A 313 21.64 -2.76 16.32
CA ALA A 313 21.06 -3.95 15.72
C ALA A 313 21.45 -5.21 16.54
N PRO A 314 20.53 -6.18 16.70
CA PRO A 314 20.82 -7.42 17.40
C PRO A 314 21.88 -8.24 16.65
N ALA A 315 22.59 -9.11 17.38
CA ALA A 315 23.61 -9.98 16.78
C ALA A 315 23.02 -11.13 15.95
N SER A 316 21.75 -11.48 16.19
CA SER A 316 21.00 -12.48 15.44
C SER A 316 19.58 -11.99 15.19
N ASN A 317 19.08 -12.25 13.97
CA ASN A 317 17.71 -11.92 13.57
C ASN A 317 16.71 -13.04 13.88
N GLU A 318 17.15 -14.20 14.38
CA GLU A 318 16.27 -15.34 14.65
C GLU A 318 15.15 -14.99 15.63
N ASN A 319 15.44 -14.15 16.64
CA ASN A 319 14.43 -13.74 17.61
C ASN A 319 13.29 -12.97 16.92
N TYR A 320 13.63 -12.06 16.00
CA TYR A 320 12.62 -11.32 15.25
C TYR A 320 11.88 -12.25 14.27
N ALA A 321 12.59 -13.11 13.53
CA ALA A 321 11.99 -14.06 12.60
C ALA A 321 10.92 -14.95 13.25
N ARG A 322 11.19 -15.44 14.48
CA ARG A 322 10.23 -16.28 15.23
C ARG A 322 8.96 -15.53 15.62
N VAL A 323 9.07 -14.26 16.04
CA VAL A 323 7.90 -13.49 16.51
C VAL A 323 7.16 -12.79 15.38
N SER A 324 7.81 -12.53 14.24
CA SER A 324 7.18 -11.87 13.09
C SER A 324 6.60 -12.85 12.07
N GLY A 325 7.09 -14.09 12.05
CA GLY A 325 6.79 -15.07 10.99
C GLY A 325 7.60 -14.83 9.71
N ASP A 326 8.48 -13.83 9.68
CA ASP A 326 9.38 -13.61 8.55
C ASP A 326 10.61 -14.51 8.65
N TYR A 327 10.45 -15.74 8.15
CA TYR A 327 11.51 -16.74 8.03
C TYR A 327 12.34 -16.60 6.75
N ASN A 328 12.41 -15.41 6.15
CA ASN A 328 13.21 -15.19 4.95
C ASN A 328 14.69 -15.53 5.22
N PRO A 329 15.28 -16.51 4.50
CA PRO A 329 16.63 -17.00 4.80
C PRO A 329 17.72 -15.93 4.71
N ILE A 330 17.50 -14.84 3.96
CA ILE A 330 18.48 -13.75 3.84
C ILE A 330 18.85 -13.12 5.20
N HIS A 331 17.99 -13.26 6.21
CA HIS A 331 18.20 -12.68 7.54
C HIS A 331 18.91 -13.61 8.52
N VAL A 332 18.88 -14.92 8.28
CA VAL A 332 19.24 -15.95 9.27
C VAL A 332 20.23 -16.99 8.77
N SER A 333 20.42 -17.13 7.46
CA SER A 333 21.27 -18.15 6.85
C SER A 333 22.50 -17.52 6.18
N ARG A 334 23.63 -18.22 6.26
CA ARG A 334 24.91 -17.81 5.68
C ARG A 334 25.11 -18.34 4.26
#